data_AF-A0A1F4MXA5-F1
#
_entry.id   AF-A0A1F4MXA5-F1
#
_cell.length_a   1.000
_cell.length_b   1.000
_cell.length_c   1.000
_cell.angle_alpha   90.00
_cell.angle_beta   90.00
_cell.angle_gamma   90.00
#
_symmetry.space_group_name_H-M   'P 1'
#
loop_
_entity.id
_entity.type
_entity.pdbx_description
1 polymer ?
#
loop_
_entity_poly.entity_id
_entity_poly.type
_entity_poly.pdbx_seq_one_letter_code
_entity_poly.pdbx_strand_id
1 'polypeptide(L)'
;MFSRLTVLMITFLMFSIFFYSNSLAGDQPDKWQKASQNMVYALKHGPDGLKQSVLQNIIRYSDQLQVDEAVFEVMSIYRSHPDERVRQLALVALYKMNNSWALSFLERAIKFERSPKLRKSICAILYQCNRPVYMEGTLLASTEK
;
A
#
# COMPACT_ATOMS: atom_id res chain seq x y z
N MET A 1 -62.76 14.60 -14.41
CA MET A 1 -63.01 14.50 -12.94
C MET A 1 -62.43 13.17 -12.49
N PHE A 2 -61.18 13.14 -12.02
CA PHE A 2 -60.53 11.88 -11.61
C PHE A 2 -61.20 11.36 -10.34
N SER A 3 -61.52 10.06 -10.30
CA SER A 3 -62.19 9.45 -9.16
C SER A 3 -61.24 9.37 -7.97
N ARG A 4 -61.75 9.54 -6.74
CA ARG A 4 -60.93 9.48 -5.52
C ARG A 4 -60.12 8.18 -5.39
N LEU A 5 -60.61 7.10 -6.01
CA LEU A 5 -59.94 5.79 -6.08
C LEU A 5 -58.68 5.82 -6.96
N THR A 6 -58.71 6.52 -8.09
CA THR A 6 -57.52 6.66 -8.97
C THR A 6 -56.39 7.43 -8.31
N VAL A 7 -56.71 8.46 -7.51
CA VAL A 7 -55.69 9.22 -6.76
C VAL A 7 -55.03 8.35 -5.68
N LEU A 8 -55.81 7.51 -4.99
CA LEU A 8 -55.32 6.65 -3.91
C LEU A 8 -54.44 5.49 -4.43
N MET A 9 -54.74 4.97 -5.62
CA MET A 9 -53.90 3.98 -6.31
C MET A 9 -52.55 4.57 -6.72
N ILE A 10 -52.54 5.80 -7.23
CA ILE A 10 -51.30 6.48 -7.68
C ILE A 10 -50.41 6.80 -6.47
N THR A 11 -50.97 7.24 -5.35
CA THR A 11 -50.18 7.53 -4.14
C THR A 11 -49.58 6.26 -3.54
N PHE A 12 -50.31 5.14 -3.54
CA PHE A 12 -49.79 3.85 -3.08
C PHE A 12 -48.65 3.34 -3.98
N LEU A 13 -48.81 3.47 -5.30
CA LEU A 13 -47.77 3.12 -6.27
C LEU A 13 -46.51 3.97 -6.06
N MET A 14 -46.66 5.29 -5.90
CA MET A 14 -45.54 6.19 -5.62
C MET A 14 -44.85 5.85 -4.31
N PHE A 15 -45.61 5.56 -3.24
CA PHE A 15 -45.04 5.17 -1.95
C PHE A 15 -44.27 3.85 -2.01
N SER A 16 -44.73 2.88 -2.81
CA SER A 16 -44.02 1.62 -3.02
C SER A 16 -42.67 1.83 -3.72
N ILE A 17 -42.57 2.75 -4.68
CA ILE A 17 -41.32 3.03 -5.40
C ILE A 17 -40.27 3.65 -4.46
N PHE A 18 -40.67 4.49 -3.50
CA PHE A 18 -39.74 5.09 -2.55
C PHE A 18 -39.11 4.10 -1.56
N PHE A 19 -39.81 3.02 -1.20
CA PHE A 19 -39.27 2.02 -0.25
C PHE A 19 -38.32 1.00 -0.89
N TYR A 20 -38.45 0.69 -2.18
CA TYR A 20 -37.57 -0.27 -2.85
C TYR A 20 -36.19 0.29 -3.24
N SER A 21 -36.01 1.61 -3.30
CA SER A 21 -34.75 2.23 -3.75
C SER A 21 -33.57 2.11 -2.79
N ASN A 22 -33.78 1.74 -1.53
CA ASN A 22 -32.69 1.68 -0.52
C ASN A 22 -32.09 0.28 -0.31
N SER A 23 -32.60 -0.77 -0.95
CA SER A 23 -32.19 -2.17 -0.68
C SER A 23 -31.25 -2.78 -1.74
N LEU A 24 -30.80 -2.01 -2.74
CA LEU A 24 -30.02 -2.54 -3.88
C LEU A 24 -28.61 -1.93 -4.01
N ALA A 25 -28.08 -1.31 -2.96
CA ALA A 25 -26.66 -0.96 -2.86
C ALA A 25 -25.94 -2.02 -2.00
N GLY A 26 -25.85 -3.25 -2.53
CA GLY A 26 -25.00 -4.26 -1.92
C GLY A 26 -23.55 -3.81 -2.02
N ASP A 27 -22.92 -3.59 -0.87
CA ASP A 27 -21.53 -3.13 -0.69
C ASP A 27 -20.56 -4.13 -1.33
N GLN A 28 -20.24 -3.93 -2.61
CA GLN A 28 -19.18 -4.68 -3.27
C GLN A 28 -17.87 -4.21 -2.63
N PRO A 29 -17.04 -5.11 -2.06
CA PRO A 29 -15.76 -4.71 -1.50
C PRO A 29 -14.98 -3.98 -2.57
N ASP A 30 -14.47 -2.80 -2.23
CA ASP A 30 -13.70 -1.95 -3.14
C ASP A 30 -12.69 -2.83 -3.88
N LYS A 31 -12.63 -2.72 -5.21
CA LYS A 31 -11.70 -3.49 -6.06
C LYS A 31 -10.26 -3.41 -5.53
N TRP A 32 -9.90 -2.28 -4.90
CA TRP A 32 -8.60 -2.06 -4.29
C TRP A 32 -8.38 -2.85 -3.01
N GLN A 33 -9.43 -3.08 -2.22
CA GLN A 33 -9.37 -3.95 -1.04
C GLN A 33 -9.06 -5.38 -1.44
N LYS A 34 -9.78 -5.93 -2.43
CA LYS A 34 -9.51 -7.28 -2.95
C LYS A 34 -8.13 -7.39 -3.60
N ALA A 35 -7.72 -6.37 -4.35
CA ALA A 35 -6.38 -6.32 -4.93
C ALA A 35 -5.30 -6.32 -3.84
N SER A 36 -5.47 -5.52 -2.79
CA SER A 36 -4.55 -5.45 -1.65
C SER A 36 -4.41 -6.80 -0.95
N GLN A 37 -5.54 -7.46 -0.64
CA GLN A 37 -5.54 -8.80 -0.03
C GLN A 37 -4.79 -9.84 -0.89
N ASN A 38 -5.03 -9.85 -2.20
CA ASN A 38 -4.35 -10.75 -3.11
C ASN A 38 -2.84 -10.47 -3.18
N MET A 39 -2.43 -9.20 -3.15
CA MET A 39 -1.02 -8.80 -3.14
C MET A 39 -0.31 -9.21 -1.85
N VAL A 40 -0.97 -9.03 -0.70
CA VAL A 40 -0.46 -9.51 0.60
C VAL A 40 -0.27 -11.02 0.56
N TYR A 41 -1.28 -11.77 0.10
CA TYR A 41 -1.19 -13.21 -0.05
C TYR A 41 -0.04 -13.63 -0.99
N ALA A 42 0.11 -12.95 -2.13
CA ALA A 42 1.15 -13.22 -3.11
C ALA A 42 2.56 -12.90 -2.59
N LEU A 43 2.75 -11.86 -1.78
CA LEU A 43 4.04 -11.59 -1.13
C LEU A 43 4.42 -12.67 -0.11
N LYS A 44 3.43 -13.20 0.61
CA LYS A 44 3.62 -14.26 1.61
C LYS A 44 3.94 -15.61 0.96
N HIS A 45 3.16 -16.00 -0.04
CA HIS A 45 3.14 -17.38 -0.54
C HIS A 45 3.56 -17.55 -2.01
N GLY A 46 3.67 -16.46 -2.76
CA GLY A 46 3.93 -16.50 -4.19
C GLY A 46 5.37 -16.89 -4.56
N PRO A 47 5.59 -17.39 -5.79
CA PRO A 47 6.93 -17.57 -6.33
C PRO A 47 7.63 -16.23 -6.57
N ASP A 48 8.95 -16.25 -6.71
CA ASP A 48 9.77 -15.03 -6.77
C ASP A 48 9.32 -14.03 -7.87
N GLY A 49 9.05 -14.52 -9.08
CA GLY A 49 8.54 -13.66 -10.17
C GLY A 49 7.19 -12.99 -9.86
N LEU A 50 6.30 -13.66 -9.12
CA LEU A 50 5.05 -13.06 -8.67
C LEU A 50 5.31 -11.98 -7.62
N LYS A 51 6.21 -12.23 -6.67
CA LYS A 51 6.59 -11.22 -5.66
C LYS A 51 7.15 -9.97 -6.32
N GLN A 52 8.02 -10.12 -7.31
CA GLN A 52 8.55 -8.99 -8.08
C GLN A 52 7.44 -8.18 -8.78
N SER A 53 6.47 -8.85 -9.40
CA SER A 53 5.31 -8.19 -10.01
C SER A 53 4.48 -7.42 -8.96
N VAL A 54 4.28 -8.01 -7.77
CA VAL A 54 3.59 -7.33 -6.67
C VAL A 54 4.36 -6.10 -6.20
N LEU A 55 5.68 -6.17 -6.05
CA LEU A 55 6.49 -5.00 -5.68
C LEU A 55 6.35 -3.86 -6.70
N GLN A 56 6.33 -4.18 -7.99
CA GLN A 56 6.09 -3.17 -9.04
C GLN A 56 4.70 -2.53 -8.92
N ASN A 57 3.68 -3.32 -8.61
CA ASN A 57 2.32 -2.82 -8.40
C ASN A 57 2.21 -1.93 -7.16
N ILE A 58 2.87 -2.28 -6.06
CA ILE A 58 2.95 -1.44 -4.85
C ILE A 58 3.55 -0.08 -5.19
N ILE A 59 4.62 -0.06 -5.99
CA ILE A 59 5.27 1.19 -6.39
C ILE A 59 4.34 2.04 -7.26
N ARG A 60 3.57 1.40 -8.15
CA ARG A 60 2.71 2.08 -9.13
C ARG A 60 1.41 2.59 -8.53
N TYR A 61 0.82 1.85 -7.60
CA TYR A 61 -0.52 2.09 -7.07
C TYR A 61 -0.51 2.28 -5.54
N SER A 62 0.56 2.87 -5.00
CA SER A 62 0.75 3.04 -3.56
C SER A 62 -0.41 3.77 -2.88
N ASP A 63 -1.02 4.73 -3.59
CA ASP A 63 -2.06 5.60 -3.02
C ASP A 63 -3.42 4.87 -2.87
N GLN A 64 -3.58 3.71 -3.53
CA GLN A 64 -4.81 2.92 -3.48
C GLN A 64 -4.66 1.60 -2.72
N LEU A 65 -3.43 1.09 -2.60
CA LEU A 65 -3.17 -0.23 -2.03
C LEU A 65 -2.94 -0.18 -0.52
N GLN A 66 -3.62 -1.06 0.21
CA GLN A 66 -3.47 -1.26 1.65
C GLN A 66 -2.70 -2.56 1.93
N VAL A 67 -1.37 -2.50 1.79
CA VAL A 67 -0.48 -3.67 1.85
C VAL A 67 0.43 -3.68 3.08
N ASP A 68 0.14 -2.84 4.10
CA ASP A 68 0.94 -2.72 5.32
C ASP A 68 1.18 -4.05 6.03
N GLU A 69 0.21 -4.97 5.95
CA GLU A 69 0.31 -6.31 6.53
C GLU A 69 1.49 -7.12 5.94
N ALA A 70 1.94 -6.79 4.73
CA ALA A 70 3.03 -7.48 4.05
C ALA A 70 4.40 -6.78 4.17
N VAL A 71 4.54 -5.80 5.08
CA VAL A 71 5.77 -5.01 5.20
C VAL A 71 6.99 -5.87 5.51
N PHE A 72 6.83 -6.92 6.33
CA PHE A 72 7.92 -7.82 6.71
C PHE A 72 8.39 -8.70 5.56
N GLU A 73 7.47 -9.11 4.68
CA GLU A 73 7.78 -9.85 3.46
C GLU A 73 8.62 -9.00 2.52
N VAL A 74 8.26 -7.72 2.35
CA VAL A 74 9.04 -6.78 1.53
C VAL A 74 10.42 -6.51 2.16
N MET A 75 10.49 -6.32 3.49
CA MET A 75 11.77 -6.19 4.19
C MET A 75 12.66 -7.43 4.02
N SER A 76 12.07 -8.63 4.06
CA SER A 76 12.77 -9.89 3.84
C SER A 76 13.38 -9.95 2.45
N ILE A 77 12.60 -9.62 1.41
CA ILE A 77 13.10 -9.55 0.02
C ILE A 77 14.27 -8.57 -0.09
N TYR A 78 14.14 -7.36 0.46
CA TYR A 78 15.24 -6.40 0.47
C TYR A 78 16.50 -6.95 1.18
N ARG A 79 16.34 -7.68 2.27
CA ARG A 79 17.47 -8.15 3.09
C ARG A 79 18.21 -9.34 2.47
N SER A 80 17.50 -10.29 1.88
CA SER A 80 18.07 -11.60 1.53
C SER A 80 17.99 -11.99 0.06
N HIS A 81 17.33 -11.22 -0.81
CA HIS A 81 17.24 -11.60 -2.22
C HIS A 81 18.62 -11.58 -2.90
N PRO A 82 19.01 -12.61 -3.68
CA PRO A 82 20.35 -12.70 -4.27
C PRO A 82 20.63 -11.65 -5.36
N ASP A 83 19.62 -11.28 -6.16
CA ASP A 83 19.74 -10.21 -7.17
C ASP A 83 19.56 -8.82 -6.52
N GLU A 84 20.59 -7.98 -6.60
CA GLU A 84 20.59 -6.60 -6.10
C GLU A 84 19.47 -5.75 -6.73
N ARG A 85 19.08 -6.01 -7.98
CA ARG A 85 18.00 -5.25 -8.65
C ARG A 85 16.65 -5.52 -7.98
N VAL A 86 16.41 -6.74 -7.54
CA VAL A 86 15.19 -7.08 -6.79
C VAL A 86 15.24 -6.51 -5.38
N ARG A 87 16.43 -6.49 -4.74
CA ARG A 87 16.61 -5.76 -3.47
C ARG A 87 16.31 -4.27 -3.64
N GLN A 88 16.76 -3.65 -4.74
CA GLN A 88 16.45 -2.26 -5.06
C GLN A 88 14.95 -2.04 -5.28
N LEU A 89 14.28 -2.95 -6.00
CA LEU A 89 12.83 -2.90 -6.20
C LEU A 89 12.08 -2.96 -4.86
N ALA A 90 12.46 -3.88 -3.97
CA ALA A 90 11.89 -3.99 -2.63
C ALA A 90 12.15 -2.74 -1.79
N LEU A 91 13.34 -2.14 -1.88
CA LEU A 91 13.65 -0.88 -1.19
C LEU A 91 12.72 0.26 -1.61
N VAL A 92 12.47 0.41 -2.92
CA VAL A 92 11.53 1.43 -3.42
C VAL A 92 10.10 1.12 -3.00
N ALA A 93 9.70 -0.15 -2.97
CA ALA A 93 8.39 -0.56 -2.47
C ALA A 93 8.24 -0.20 -0.97
N LEU A 94 9.24 -0.45 -0.12
CA LEU A 94 9.24 -0.06 1.29
C LEU A 94 9.05 1.46 1.47
N TYR A 95 9.72 2.26 0.65
CA TYR A 95 9.51 3.71 0.63
C TYR A 95 8.07 4.07 0.26
N LYS A 96 7.53 3.45 -0.78
CA LYS A 96 6.17 3.71 -1.28
C LYS A 96 5.06 3.25 -0.35
N MET A 97 5.29 2.21 0.45
CA MET A 97 4.38 1.81 1.52
C MET A 97 4.26 2.88 2.63
N ASN A 98 5.23 3.80 2.74
CA ASN A 98 5.27 4.85 3.75
C ASN A 98 5.03 4.34 5.19
N ASN A 99 5.48 3.13 5.46
CA ASN A 99 5.24 2.44 6.72
C ASN A 99 6.33 2.80 7.75
N SER A 100 5.93 3.20 8.96
CA SER A 100 6.86 3.63 10.01
C SER A 100 7.85 2.54 10.46
N TRP A 101 7.45 1.27 10.38
CA TRP A 101 8.33 0.14 10.68
C TRP A 101 9.37 -0.04 9.57
N ALA A 102 8.98 0.14 8.31
CA ALA A 102 9.89 0.12 7.17
C ALA A 102 10.97 1.19 7.27
N LEU A 103 10.58 2.44 7.56
CA LEU A 103 11.54 3.53 7.72
C LEU A 103 12.49 3.29 8.90
N SER A 104 11.96 2.89 10.05
CA SER A 104 12.78 2.53 11.23
C SER A 104 13.74 1.36 10.94
N PHE A 105 13.32 0.40 10.12
CA PHE A 105 14.17 -0.69 9.67
C PHE A 105 15.32 -0.17 8.79
N LEU A 106 15.03 0.72 7.83
CA LEU A 106 16.03 1.31 6.94
C LEU A 106 17.08 2.14 7.69
N GLU A 107 16.68 2.91 8.72
CA GLU A 107 17.59 3.64 9.61
C GLU A 107 18.63 2.72 10.25
N ARG A 108 18.23 1.49 10.63
CA ARG A 108 19.14 0.49 11.20
C ARG A 108 19.92 -0.27 10.13
N ALA A 109 19.32 -0.51 8.97
CA ALA A 109 19.89 -1.33 7.91
C ALA A 109 21.06 -0.63 7.19
N ILE A 110 21.04 0.70 7.11
CA ILE A 110 22.03 1.49 6.35
C ILE A 110 23.49 1.14 6.71
N LYS A 111 23.80 0.96 7.99
CA LYS A 111 25.16 0.65 8.48
C LYS A 111 25.64 -0.75 8.10
N PHE A 112 24.73 -1.64 7.73
CA PHE A 112 25.03 -3.00 7.32
C PHE A 112 24.90 -3.22 5.81
N GLU A 113 24.42 -2.21 5.07
CA GLU A 113 24.23 -2.32 3.63
C GLU A 113 25.57 -2.36 2.91
N ARG A 114 25.88 -3.49 2.27
CA ARG A 114 27.15 -3.71 1.58
C ARG A 114 27.20 -3.02 0.23
N SER A 115 26.07 -2.90 -0.46
CA SER A 115 25.99 -2.25 -1.77
C SER A 115 26.05 -0.73 -1.61
N PRO A 116 27.07 -0.03 -2.16
CA PRO A 116 27.14 1.43 -2.10
C PRO A 116 25.93 2.09 -2.78
N LYS A 117 25.39 1.45 -3.81
CA LYS A 117 24.22 1.93 -4.56
C LYS A 117 22.95 1.88 -3.70
N LEU A 118 22.69 0.74 -3.05
CA LEU A 118 21.54 0.62 -2.15
C LEU A 118 21.70 1.52 -0.93
N ARG A 119 22.92 1.63 -0.38
CA ARG A 119 23.21 2.53 0.75
C ARG A 119 22.86 3.99 0.44
N LYS A 120 23.27 4.49 -0.74
CA LYS A 120 22.88 5.83 -1.22
C LYS A 120 21.37 5.98 -1.37
N SER A 121 20.70 4.94 -1.85
CA SER A 121 19.24 4.94 -2.02
C SER A 121 18.52 5.03 -0.66
N ILE A 122 19.02 4.33 0.36
CA ILE A 122 18.50 4.42 1.73
C ILE A 122 18.67 5.84 2.29
N CYS A 123 19.85 6.45 2.14
CA CYS A 123 20.06 7.84 2.57
C CYS A 123 19.03 8.79 1.95
N ALA A 124 18.82 8.67 0.63
CA ALA A 124 17.87 9.52 -0.09
C ALA A 124 16.44 9.34 0.41
N ILE A 125 16.01 8.10 0.63
CA ILE A 125 14.69 7.77 1.18
C ILE A 125 14.52 8.37 2.58
N LEU A 126 15.49 8.14 3.48
CA LEU A 126 15.41 8.64 4.86
C LEU A 126 15.38 10.17 4.91
N TYR A 127 16.23 10.83 4.10
CA TYR A 127 16.23 12.28 3.96
C TYR A 127 14.87 12.81 3.48
N GLN A 128 14.30 12.20 2.43
CA GLN A 128 13.00 12.60 1.88
C GLN A 128 11.85 12.38 2.88
N CYS A 129 11.94 11.35 3.71
CA CYS A 129 10.98 11.05 4.78
C CYS A 129 11.25 11.82 6.09
N ASN A 130 12.19 12.78 6.09
CA ASN A 130 12.54 13.57 7.28
C ASN A 130 12.98 12.70 8.47
N ARG A 131 13.72 11.63 8.17
CA ARG A 131 14.27 10.67 9.15
C ARG A 131 15.77 10.94 9.32
N PRO A 132 16.31 10.78 10.53
CA PRO A 132 17.72 11.03 10.77
C PRO A 132 18.59 10.03 10.01
N VAL A 133 19.69 10.52 9.42
CA VAL A 133 20.65 9.69 8.69
C VAL A 133 21.96 9.63 9.47
N TYR A 134 22.25 8.46 10.05
CA TYR A 134 23.50 8.19 10.77
C TYR A 134 24.40 7.30 9.92
N MET A 135 25.65 7.72 9.70
CA MET A 135 26.69 6.91 9.06
C MET A 135 27.93 6.93 9.96
N GLU A 136 28.44 5.75 10.31
CA GLU A 136 29.68 5.62 11.12
C GLU A 136 29.63 6.38 12.45
N GLY A 137 28.46 6.43 13.09
CA GLY A 137 28.26 7.15 14.36
C GLY A 137 28.15 8.67 14.21
N THR A 138 28.23 9.19 12.99
CA THR A 138 28.09 10.63 12.70
C THR A 138 26.72 10.91 12.09
N LEU A 139 26.05 11.94 12.59
CA LEU A 139 24.79 12.44 12.02
C LEU A 139 25.11 13.22 10.74
N LEU A 140 24.72 12.69 9.59
CA LEU A 140 24.98 13.34 8.30
C LEU A 140 23.95 14.43 7.98
N ALA A 141 22.74 14.31 8.52
CA ALA A 141 21.69 15.30 8.41
C ALA A 141 20.71 15.14 9.58
N SER A 142 20.61 16.15 10.45
CA SER A 142 19.41 16.35 11.28
C SER A 142 18.42 17.15 10.44
N THR A 143 17.19 16.68 10.34
CA THR A 143 16.13 17.47 9.74
C THR A 143 15.48 18.32 10.81
N GLU A 144 16.08 19.48 11.09
CA GLU A 144 15.39 20.60 11.72
C GLU A 144 14.57 21.32 10.64
N LYS A 145 13.26 21.45 10.88
CA LYS A 145 12.40 22.43 10.22
C LYS A 145 11.94 23.42 11.29
#